data_AF-A0A537VNJ6-F1
#
_entry.id   AF-A0A537VNJ6-F1
#
_cell.length_a   1.000
_cell.length_b   1.000
_cell.length_c   1.000
_cell.angle_alpha   90.00
_cell.angle_beta   90.00
_cell.angle_gamma   90.00
#
_symmetry.space_group_name_H-M   'P 1'
#
loop_
_entity.id
_entity.type
_entity.pdbx_description
1 polymer ?
#
loop_
_entity_poly.entity_id
_entity_poly.type
_entity_poly.pdbx_seq_one_letter_code
_entity_poly.pdbx_strand_id
1 'polypeptide(L)'
;MQTLDPTPSEPPVLVEEPADLVPPKSPRRIGWARRRRALSAFWKTYRRSRMGMVGLVMMILFILLAVFGPLFVPARNVSVAFATGKPFQPPSLQWPLGTDNFGRSVLSLIVVGSRISLIVG
;
A
#
# COMPACT_ATOMS: atom_id res chain seq x y z
N MET A 1 9.22 57.28 -72.32
CA MET A 1 8.20 56.50 -71.59
C MET A 1 8.81 55.15 -71.27
N GLN A 2 9.18 54.95 -70.01
CA GLN A 2 9.97 53.84 -69.49
C GLN A 2 8.99 52.85 -68.85
N THR A 3 8.76 51.70 -69.48
CA THR A 3 7.93 50.63 -68.92
C THR A 3 8.83 49.68 -68.14
N LEU A 4 8.62 49.66 -66.82
CA LEU A 4 9.35 48.87 -65.83
C LEU A 4 9.17 47.36 -66.06
N ASP A 5 10.28 46.62 -66.00
CA ASP A 5 10.27 45.15 -65.87
C ASP A 5 9.62 44.74 -64.54
N PRO A 6 8.92 43.58 -64.48
CA PRO A 6 8.38 43.04 -63.24
C PRO A 6 9.52 42.49 -62.36
N THR A 7 9.64 43.04 -61.15
CA THR A 7 10.50 42.51 -60.09
C THR A 7 10.21 41.03 -59.81
N PRO A 8 11.23 40.18 -59.61
CA PRO A 8 11.03 38.79 -59.21
C PRO A 8 10.33 38.73 -57.84
N SER A 9 9.22 37.99 -57.77
CA SER A 9 8.55 37.67 -56.51
C SER A 9 9.50 36.87 -55.63
N GLU A 10 9.96 37.45 -54.52
CA GLU A 10 10.67 36.71 -53.48
C GLU A 10 9.84 35.47 -53.09
N PRO A 11 10.45 34.27 -53.01
CA PRO A 11 9.74 33.12 -52.48
C PRO A 11 9.30 33.44 -51.04
N PRO A 12 8.10 32.99 -50.62
CA PRO A 12 7.61 33.22 -49.27
C PRO A 12 8.65 32.68 -48.29
N VAL A 13 9.17 33.58 -47.45
CA VAL A 13 10.06 33.24 -46.36
C VAL A 13 9.30 32.24 -45.49
N LEU A 14 9.65 30.95 -45.62
CA LEU A 14 9.20 29.93 -44.71
C LEU A 14 9.90 30.23 -43.39
N VAL A 15 9.23 31.04 -42.57
CA VAL A 15 9.55 31.17 -41.16
C VAL A 15 9.37 29.77 -40.60
N GLU A 16 10.47 29.01 -40.53
CA GLU A 16 10.49 27.76 -39.78
C GLU A 16 10.07 28.14 -38.37
N GLU A 17 8.83 27.81 -38.03
CA GLU A 17 8.28 28.03 -36.71
C GLU A 17 9.24 27.33 -35.74
N PRO A 18 9.92 28.07 -34.85
CA PRO A 18 11.05 27.53 -34.15
C PRO A 18 10.51 26.42 -33.24
N ALA A 19 11.01 25.20 -33.47
CA ALA A 19 10.58 23.97 -32.79
C ALA A 19 10.86 23.98 -31.26
N ASP A 20 11.33 25.11 -30.73
CA ASP A 20 11.71 25.37 -29.35
C ASP A 20 10.57 25.96 -28.50
N LEU A 21 9.46 26.38 -29.09
CA LEU A 21 8.31 26.96 -28.36
C LEU A 21 7.43 25.92 -27.66
N VAL A 22 7.70 24.63 -27.80
CA VAL A 22 7.01 23.58 -27.02
C VAL A 22 7.79 23.36 -25.71
N PRO A 23 7.38 23.95 -24.57
CA PRO A 23 8.07 23.73 -23.31
C PRO A 23 8.11 22.23 -23.01
N PRO A 24 9.29 21.65 -22.71
CA PRO A 24 9.39 20.23 -22.41
C PRO A 24 8.49 19.91 -21.21
N LYS A 25 7.57 18.95 -21.39
CA LYS A 25 6.73 18.44 -20.29
C LYS A 25 7.63 18.09 -19.12
N SER A 26 7.43 18.78 -17.98
CA SER A 26 8.40 18.74 -16.89
C SER A 26 8.82 17.30 -16.52
N PRO A 27 10.13 16.99 -16.44
CA PRO A 27 10.63 15.63 -16.25
C PRO A 27 10.02 14.94 -15.02
N ARG A 28 9.73 15.72 -13.97
CA ARG A 28 9.09 15.26 -12.74
C ARG A 28 7.67 14.72 -13.00
N ARG A 29 6.86 15.39 -13.83
CA ARG A 29 5.47 14.95 -14.13
C ARG A 29 5.46 13.62 -14.90
N ILE A 30 6.43 13.41 -15.78
CA ILE A 30 6.56 12.16 -16.55
C ILE A 30 6.87 10.99 -15.62
N GLY A 31 7.79 11.18 -14.67
CA GLY A 31 8.14 10.16 -13.67
C GLY A 31 6.96 9.72 -12.79
N TRP A 32 6.20 10.68 -12.25
CA TRP A 32 5.03 10.38 -11.40
C TRP A 32 3.88 9.73 -12.17
N ALA A 33 3.62 10.17 -13.41
CA ALA A 33 2.62 9.54 -14.27
C ALA A 33 2.97 8.09 -14.61
N ARG A 34 4.26 7.81 -14.87
CA ARG A 34 4.74 6.45 -15.17
C ARG A 34 4.65 5.54 -13.95
N ARG A 35 5.03 6.03 -12.75
CA ARG A 35 4.89 5.30 -11.47
C ARG A 35 3.43 4.96 -11.15
N ARG A 36 2.50 5.91 -11.31
CA ARG A 36 1.05 5.67 -11.10
C ARG A 36 0.49 4.61 -12.04
N ARG A 37 0.88 4.63 -13.32
CA ARG A 37 0.46 3.60 -14.29
C ARG A 37 1.04 2.23 -13.96
N ALA A 38 2.30 2.17 -13.56
CA ALA A 38 2.95 0.92 -13.14
C ALA A 38 2.26 0.31 -11.90
N LEU A 39 1.99 1.11 -10.87
CA LEU A 39 1.22 0.67 -9.69
C LEU A 39 -0.19 0.21 -10.08
N SER A 40 -0.89 0.95 -10.94
CA SER A 40 -2.23 0.57 -11.39
C SER A 40 -2.24 -0.74 -12.16
N ALA A 41 -1.25 -0.97 -13.03
CA ALA A 41 -1.12 -2.21 -13.79
C ALA A 41 -0.77 -3.38 -12.86
N PHE A 42 0.20 -3.19 -11.96
CA PHE A 42 0.55 -4.17 -10.93
C PHE A 42 -0.66 -4.55 -10.07
N TRP A 43 -1.39 -3.56 -9.55
CA TRP A 43 -2.57 -3.78 -8.71
C TRP A 43 -3.72 -4.48 -9.45
N LYS A 44 -3.86 -4.24 -10.76
CA LYS A 44 -4.86 -4.95 -11.60
C LYS A 44 -4.49 -6.43 -11.76
N THR A 45 -3.21 -6.75 -11.95
CA THR A 45 -2.72 -8.12 -12.05
C THR A 45 -2.74 -8.82 -10.68
N TYR A 46 -2.32 -8.13 -9.63
CA TYR A 46 -2.27 -8.66 -8.27
C TYR A 46 -3.66 -9.05 -7.75
N ARG A 47 -4.68 -8.20 -7.97
CA ARG A 47 -6.06 -8.50 -7.60
C ARG A 47 -6.68 -9.72 -8.30
N ARG A 48 -6.11 -10.17 -9.43
CA ARG A 48 -6.52 -11.42 -10.09
C ARG A 48 -5.92 -12.67 -9.45
N SER A 49 -4.84 -12.54 -8.67
CA SER A 49 -4.23 -13.66 -7.97
C SER A 49 -4.95 -13.95 -6.66
N ARG A 50 -5.65 -15.09 -6.58
CA ARG A 50 -6.37 -15.51 -5.36
C ARG A 50 -5.42 -15.69 -4.17
N MET A 51 -4.26 -16.32 -4.37
CA MET A 51 -3.26 -16.48 -3.31
C MET A 51 -2.73 -15.12 -2.82
N GLY A 52 -2.43 -14.20 -3.74
CA GLY A 52 -1.97 -12.85 -3.38
C GLY A 52 -3.01 -12.11 -2.54
N MET A 53 -4.28 -12.18 -2.94
CA MET A 53 -5.37 -11.56 -2.20
C MET A 53 -5.58 -12.18 -0.81
N VAL A 54 -5.46 -13.51 -0.66
CA VAL A 54 -5.53 -14.16 0.65
C VAL A 54 -4.42 -13.67 1.57
N GLY A 55 -3.17 -13.60 1.07
CA GLY A 55 -2.05 -13.06 1.85
C GLY A 55 -2.26 -11.60 2.25
N LEU A 56 -2.76 -10.78 1.33
CA LEU A 56 -3.09 -9.38 1.61
C LEU A 56 -4.17 -9.24 2.69
N VAL A 57 -5.23 -10.06 2.63
CA VAL A 57 -6.29 -10.06 3.64
C VAL A 57 -5.75 -10.47 5.02
N MET A 58 -4.93 -11.52 5.07
CA MET A 58 -4.30 -11.96 6.32
C MET A 58 -3.39 -10.87 6.90
N MET A 59 -2.60 -10.20 6.05
CA MET A 59 -1.75 -9.08 6.46
C MET A 59 -2.59 -7.94 7.05
N ILE A 60 -3.66 -7.52 6.37
CA ILE A 60 -4.57 -6.48 6.85
C ILE A 60 -5.19 -6.89 8.18
N LEU A 61 -5.62 -8.15 8.32
CA LEU A 61 -6.17 -8.67 9.57
C LEU A 61 -5.18 -8.55 10.74
N PHE A 62 -3.91 -8.92 10.54
CA PHE A 62 -2.89 -8.77 11.58
C PHE A 62 -2.60 -7.30 11.92
N ILE A 63 -2.58 -6.41 10.93
CA ILE A 63 -2.43 -4.97 11.17
C ILE A 63 -3.60 -4.45 12.02
N LEU A 64 -4.83 -4.83 11.70
CA LEU A 64 -6.01 -4.45 12.48
C LEU A 64 -5.92 -5.01 13.91
N LEU A 65 -5.54 -6.28 14.08
CA LEU A 65 -5.33 -6.86 15.41
C LEU A 65 -4.25 -6.14 16.20
N ALA A 66 -3.14 -5.71 15.58
CA ALA A 66 -2.08 -5.02 16.27
C ALA A 66 -2.45 -3.58 16.68
N VAL A 67 -3.22 -2.88 15.84
CA VAL A 67 -3.66 -1.49 16.10
C VAL A 67 -4.83 -1.45 17.09
N PHE A 68 -5.85 -2.28 16.87
CA PHE A 68 -7.07 -2.28 17.68
C PHE A 68 -7.01 -3.24 18.86
N GLY A 69 -6.16 -4.25 18.82
CA GLY A 69 -6.03 -5.26 19.87
C GLY A 69 -5.75 -4.72 21.28
N PRO A 70 -4.91 -3.67 21.46
CA PRO A 70 -4.72 -3.06 22.78
C PRO A 70 -5.99 -2.46 23.40
N LEU A 71 -7.02 -2.13 22.60
CA LEU A 71 -8.31 -1.68 23.13
C LEU A 71 -9.12 -2.84 23.75
N PHE A 72 -8.94 -4.07 23.25
CA PHE A 72 -9.71 -5.24 23.67
C PHE A 72 -8.95 -6.15 24.64
N VAL A 73 -7.62 -6.18 24.56
CA VAL A 73 -6.76 -7.06 25.33
C VAL A 73 -5.70 -6.24 26.06
N PRO A 74 -5.84 -6.05 27.39
CA PRO A 74 -4.76 -5.47 28.18
C PRO A 74 -3.52 -6.36 28.14
N ALA A 75 -2.35 -5.76 27.91
CA ALA A 75 -1.07 -6.46 27.81
C ALA A 75 -0.70 -7.30 29.05
N ARG A 76 -1.32 -7.04 30.21
CA ARG A 76 -1.13 -7.87 31.41
C ARG A 76 -1.65 -9.32 31.24
N ASN A 77 -2.59 -9.54 30.33
CA ASN A 77 -3.27 -10.83 30.15
C ASN A 77 -2.41 -11.91 29.48
N VAL A 78 -1.21 -11.56 28.98
CA VAL A 78 -0.23 -12.53 28.41
C VAL A 78 0.84 -12.97 29.41
N SER A 79 0.86 -12.37 30.61
CA SER A 79 1.77 -12.80 31.68
C SER A 79 1.23 -14.05 32.37
N VAL A 80 2.13 -15.00 32.66
CA VAL A 80 1.81 -16.24 33.39
C VAL A 80 1.29 -15.93 34.79
N ALA A 81 1.80 -14.89 35.44
CA ALA A 81 1.37 -14.49 36.78
C ALA A 81 -0.11 -14.06 36.87
N PHE A 82 -0.73 -13.73 35.73
CA PHE A 82 -2.12 -13.31 35.63
C PHE A 82 -2.97 -14.29 34.83
N ALA A 83 -2.47 -15.52 34.59
CA ALA A 83 -3.21 -16.55 33.90
C ALA A 83 -4.47 -16.92 34.70
N THR A 84 -5.64 -16.68 34.11
CA THR A 84 -6.94 -16.81 34.79
C THR A 84 -7.74 -18.02 34.33
N GLY A 85 -7.30 -18.70 33.26
CA GLY A 85 -7.94 -19.89 32.72
C GLY A 85 -7.32 -21.18 33.25
N LYS A 86 -7.99 -22.33 33.00
CA LYS A 86 -7.36 -23.65 33.19
C LYS A 86 -6.43 -23.94 32.00
N PRO A 87 -5.41 -24.78 32.15
CA PRO A 87 -4.59 -25.24 31.03
C PRO A 87 -5.45 -25.90 29.94
N PHE A 88 -5.14 -25.62 28.67
CA PHE A 88 -5.76 -26.26 27.49
C PHE A 88 -7.29 -26.23 27.45
N GLN A 89 -7.90 -25.12 27.87
CA GLN A 89 -9.35 -24.96 27.71
C GLN A 89 -9.68 -24.82 26.22
N PRO A 90 -10.78 -25.47 25.76
CA PRO A 90 -11.25 -25.34 24.39
C PRO A 90 -11.78 -23.92 24.11
N PRO A 91 -11.96 -23.57 22.82
CA PRO A 91 -12.60 -22.33 22.41
C PRO A 91 -13.98 -22.14 23.08
N SER A 92 -14.20 -20.96 23.67
CA SER A 92 -15.43 -20.58 24.35
C SER A 92 -15.67 -19.08 24.24
N LEU A 93 -16.85 -18.59 24.64
CA LEU A 93 -17.14 -17.15 24.66
C LEU A 93 -16.18 -16.35 25.55
N GLN A 94 -15.70 -16.96 26.64
CA GLN A 94 -14.69 -16.35 27.51
C GLN A 94 -13.27 -16.46 26.93
N TRP A 95 -12.98 -17.55 26.22
CA TRP A 95 -11.68 -17.82 25.60
C TRP A 95 -11.86 -18.15 24.11
N PRO A 96 -11.99 -17.16 23.22
CA PRO A 96 -12.38 -17.39 21.83
C PRO A 96 -11.47 -18.35 21.04
N LEU A 97 -10.19 -18.42 21.41
CA LEU A 97 -9.21 -19.36 20.85
C LEU A 97 -8.69 -20.37 21.88
N GLY A 98 -9.37 -20.49 23.02
CA GLY A 98 -8.94 -21.32 24.15
C GLY A 98 -7.76 -20.73 24.92
N THR A 99 -7.15 -21.59 25.74
CA THR A 99 -6.00 -21.26 26.59
C THR A 99 -4.79 -22.15 26.32
N ASP A 100 -3.60 -21.64 26.63
CA ASP A 100 -2.35 -22.41 26.55
C ASP A 100 -2.14 -23.33 27.77
N ASN A 101 -0.95 -23.95 27.88
CA ASN A 101 -0.60 -24.83 28.99
C ASN A 101 -0.51 -24.12 30.36
N PHE A 102 -0.39 -22.79 30.37
CA PHE A 102 -0.37 -21.98 31.58
C PHE A 102 -1.75 -21.38 31.91
N GLY A 103 -2.76 -21.60 31.07
CA GLY A 103 -4.10 -21.03 31.27
C GLY A 103 -4.25 -19.59 30.76
N ARG A 104 -3.33 -19.13 29.90
CA ARG A 104 -3.41 -17.80 29.26
C ARG A 104 -4.22 -17.86 27.98
N SER A 105 -4.93 -16.77 27.66
CA SER A 105 -5.70 -16.66 26.43
C SER A 105 -4.80 -16.67 25.19
N VAL A 106 -4.99 -17.66 24.30
CA VAL A 106 -4.23 -17.75 23.03
C VAL A 106 -4.50 -16.53 22.14
N LEU A 107 -5.74 -16.03 22.11
CA LEU A 107 -6.09 -14.80 21.41
C LEU A 107 -5.28 -13.60 21.91
N SER A 108 -5.13 -13.48 23.23
CA SER A 108 -4.35 -12.40 23.83
C SER A 108 -2.87 -12.49 23.44
N LEU A 109 -2.32 -13.71 23.40
CA LEU A 109 -0.94 -13.95 22.94
C LEU A 109 -0.75 -13.53 21.48
N ILE A 110 -1.69 -13.87 20.59
CA ILE A 110 -1.63 -13.47 19.17
C ILE A 110 -1.71 -11.95 19.02
N VAL A 111 -2.59 -11.29 19.78
CA VAL A 111 -2.75 -9.83 19.74
C VAL A 111 -1.48 -9.11 20.19
N VAL A 112 -0.91 -9.50 21.33
CA VAL A 112 0.31 -8.85 21.83
C VAL A 112 1.53 -9.22 20.97
N GLY A 113 1.63 -10.48 20.55
CA GLY A 113 2.72 -10.97 19.68
C GLY A 113 2.75 -10.28 18.33
N SER A 114 1.59 -10.09 17.68
CA SER A 114 1.50 -9.39 16.39
C SER A 114 1.99 -7.95 16.46
N ARG A 115 1.70 -7.23 17.56
CA ARG A 115 2.23 -5.88 17.80
C ARG A 115 3.75 -5.87 17.96
N ILE A 116 4.32 -6.82 18.70
CA ILE A 116 5.77 -6.93 18.87
C ILE A 116 6.44 -7.21 17.52
N SER A 117 5.92 -8.16 16.74
CA SER A 117 6.46 -8.47 15.40
C SER A 117 6.45 -7.25 14.47
N LEU A 118 5.37 -6.45 14.47
CA LEU A 118 5.31 -5.25 13.64
C LEU A 118 6.24 -4.13 14.10
N ILE A 119 6.53 -4.04 15.39
CA ILE A 119 7.48 -3.05 15.92
C ILE A 119 8.92 -3.44 15.58
N VAL A 120 9.25 -4.74 15.66
CA VAL A 120 10.61 -5.24 15.41
C VAL A 120 10.91 -5.32 13.92
N GLY A 121 9.94 -5.75 13.10
CA GLY A 121 10.10 -5.95 11.66
C GLY A 121 10.57 -7.36 11.31
#